data_AF-A0A9P6E4R0-F1
#
_entry.id   AF-A0A9P6E4R0-F1
#
_cell.length_a   1.000
_cell.length_b   1.000
_cell.length_c   1.000
_cell.angle_alpha   90.00
_cell.angle_beta   90.00
_cell.angle_gamma   90.00
#
_symmetry.space_group_name_H-M   'P 1'
#
loop_
_entity.id
_entity.type
_entity.pdbx_description
1 polymer ?
#
loop_
_entity_poly.entity_id
_entity_poly.type
_entity_poly.pdbx_seq_one_letter_code
_entity_poly.pdbx_strand_id
1 'polypeptide(L)'
;MLGVPPGLENDLTIVSRTVVERSVMFSSLTLTVWDLIQNISNDIQLFTARQTLLPFIIYSFARVSTLAFLANALAVGGWTGIMLLPGWGPVVIQAIQRVSVSLLFYLRVHALYPSNRWVQAIFLLIGLCLLAIGIWSPFMAGLCSLGFDLGVVIAIVIHIKSGRSQNVDQKFWLPFRIRPETRIADKVLQDSVVYAW
;
A
#
# COMPACT_ATOMS: atom_id res chain seq x y z
N MET A 1 -11.53 -39.43 4.55
CA MET A 1 -11.22 -38.00 4.75
C MET A 1 -10.00 -37.70 3.90
N LEU A 2 -10.18 -37.02 2.76
CA LEU A 2 -9.07 -36.59 1.92
C LEU A 2 -8.47 -35.33 2.58
N GLY A 3 -7.25 -35.43 3.10
CA GLY A 3 -6.55 -34.29 3.70
C GLY A 3 -6.20 -33.25 2.64
N VAL A 4 -6.49 -31.98 2.92
CA VAL A 4 -6.06 -30.85 2.09
C VAL A 4 -4.53 -30.74 2.20
N PRO A 5 -3.79 -30.60 1.07
CA PRO A 5 -2.34 -30.47 1.12
C PRO A 5 -1.95 -29.17 1.85
N PRO A 6 -0.91 -29.20 2.72
CA PRO A 6 -0.57 -28.11 3.64
C PRO A 6 -0.17 -26.78 3.00
N GLY A 7 0.00 -26.72 1.67
CA GLY A 7 0.19 -25.46 0.93
C GLY A 7 -1.11 -24.76 0.54
N LEU A 8 -2.20 -25.52 0.31
CA LEU A 8 -3.44 -24.98 -0.25
C LEU A 8 -4.24 -24.17 0.77
N GLU A 9 -4.10 -24.46 2.06
CA GLU A 9 -4.78 -23.73 3.13
C GLU A 9 -4.26 -22.29 3.25
N ASN A 10 -2.95 -22.09 3.16
CA ASN A 10 -2.34 -20.75 3.23
C ASN A 10 -2.78 -19.88 2.05
N ASP A 11 -2.76 -20.43 0.82
CA ASP A 11 -3.16 -19.69 -0.37
C ASP A 11 -4.64 -19.26 -0.31
N LEU A 12 -5.52 -20.13 0.18
CA LEU A 12 -6.95 -19.82 0.32
C LEU A 12 -7.19 -18.70 1.34
N THR A 13 -6.41 -18.66 2.43
CA THR A 13 -6.52 -17.60 3.45
C THR A 13 -6.04 -16.24 2.92
N ILE A 14 -5.02 -16.23 2.07
CA ILE A 14 -4.50 -14.99 1.46
C ILE A 14 -5.51 -14.45 0.43
N VAL A 15 -6.04 -15.32 -0.43
CA VAL A 15 -7.03 -14.93 -1.44
C VAL A 15 -8.30 -14.38 -0.77
N SER A 16 -8.83 -15.08 0.24
CA SER A 16 -10.04 -14.61 0.94
C SER A 16 -9.86 -13.25 1.61
N ARG A 17 -8.72 -12.98 2.26
CA ARG A 17 -8.43 -11.67 2.88
C ARG A 17 -8.42 -10.55 1.86
N THR A 18 -7.70 -10.74 0.75
CA THR A 18 -7.58 -9.70 -0.29
C THR A 18 -8.92 -9.39 -0.95
N VAL A 19 -9.77 -10.40 -1.17
CA VAL A 19 -11.13 -10.20 -1.72
C VAL A 19 -11.98 -9.40 -0.74
N VAL A 20 -12.00 -9.77 0.55
CA VAL A 20 -12.80 -9.08 1.57
C VAL A 20 -12.36 -7.61 1.71
N GLU A 21 -11.06 -7.34 1.80
CA GLU A 21 -10.54 -5.98 1.91
C GLU A 21 -10.95 -5.12 0.70
N ARG A 22 -10.84 -5.68 -0.51
CA ARG A 22 -11.24 -4.99 -1.75
C ARG A 22 -12.74 -4.71 -1.79
N SER A 23 -13.57 -5.68 -1.41
CA SER A 23 -15.02 -5.49 -1.33
C SER A 23 -15.40 -4.38 -0.35
N VAL A 24 -14.75 -4.33 0.82
CA VAL A 24 -14.98 -3.26 1.81
C VAL A 24 -14.58 -1.89 1.26
N MET A 25 -13.44 -1.77 0.57
CA MET A 25 -13.02 -0.52 -0.05
C MET A 25 -13.99 -0.05 -1.14
N PHE A 26 -14.45 -0.98 -1.99
CA PHE A 26 -15.42 -0.67 -3.04
C PHE A 26 -16.75 -0.19 -2.45
N SER A 27 -17.30 -0.92 -1.49
CA SER A 27 -18.52 -0.52 -0.78
C SER A 27 -18.35 0.83 -0.08
N SER A 28 -17.18 1.08 0.53
CA SER A 28 -16.89 2.37 1.17
C SER A 28 -16.86 3.52 0.14
N LEU A 29 -16.29 3.30 -1.05
CA LEU A 29 -16.30 4.29 -2.12
C LEU A 29 -17.72 4.57 -2.59
N THR A 30 -18.50 3.52 -2.85
CA THR A 30 -19.91 3.64 -3.28
C THR A 30 -20.73 4.42 -2.24
N LEU A 31 -20.59 4.09 -0.96
CA LEU A 31 -21.28 4.80 0.12
C LEU A 31 -20.84 6.25 0.23
N THR A 32 -19.55 6.55 0.04
CA THR A 32 -19.02 7.92 0.10
C THR A 32 -19.53 8.76 -1.08
N VAL A 33 -19.55 8.20 -2.29
CA VAL A 33 -20.12 8.86 -3.49
C VAL A 33 -21.61 9.08 -3.32
N TRP A 34 -22.32 8.05 -2.84
CA TRP A 34 -23.75 8.13 -2.56
C TRP A 34 -24.07 9.21 -1.53
N ASP A 35 -23.33 9.25 -0.43
CA ASP A 35 -23.46 10.26 0.62
C ASP A 35 -23.20 11.68 0.09
N LEU A 36 -22.23 11.84 -0.81
CA LEU A 36 -21.94 13.13 -1.46
C LEU A 36 -23.11 13.60 -2.34
N ILE A 37 -23.64 12.70 -3.16
CA ILE A 37 -24.77 13.00 -4.06
C ILE A 37 -26.02 13.37 -3.25
N GLN A 38 -26.34 12.60 -2.21
CA GLN A 38 -27.54 12.83 -1.40
C GLN A 38 -27.46 14.12 -0.58
N ASN A 39 -26.27 14.50 -0.11
CA ASN A 39 -26.12 15.69 0.71
C ASN A 39 -25.81 16.97 -0.07
N ILE A 40 -25.59 16.90 -1.40
CA ILE A 40 -25.18 18.07 -2.18
C ILE A 40 -26.20 19.22 -2.10
N SER A 41 -27.50 18.91 -2.09
CA SER A 41 -28.55 19.92 -1.99
C SER A 41 -28.51 20.63 -0.63
N ASN A 42 -28.33 19.86 0.44
CA ASN A 42 -28.21 20.39 1.80
C ASN A 42 -26.93 21.22 1.97
N ASP A 43 -25.82 20.78 1.35
CA ASP A 43 -24.54 21.48 1.39
C ASP A 43 -24.60 22.83 0.67
N ILE A 44 -25.30 22.91 -0.48
CA ILE A 44 -25.53 24.16 -1.22
C ILE A 44 -26.42 25.12 -0.40
N GLN A 45 -27.45 24.60 0.27
CA GLN A 45 -28.29 25.41 1.17
C GLN A 45 -27.49 25.91 2.37
N LEU A 46 -26.62 25.08 2.96
CA LEU A 46 -25.75 25.49 4.06
C LEU A 46 -24.77 26.59 3.62
N PHE A 47 -24.21 26.46 2.42
CA PHE A 47 -23.29 27.45 1.84
C PHE A 47 -23.96 28.80 1.62
N THR A 48 -25.22 28.80 1.20
CA THR A 48 -25.99 30.04 0.99
C THR A 48 -26.54 30.64 2.30
N ALA A 49 -26.84 29.81 3.30
CA ALA A 49 -27.49 30.26 4.54
C ALA A 49 -26.53 30.68 5.68
N ARG A 50 -25.31 30.14 5.78
CA ARG A 50 -24.36 30.44 6.89
C ARG A 50 -23.15 31.24 6.40
N GLN A 51 -22.85 32.35 7.11
CA GLN A 51 -21.64 33.18 6.87
C GLN A 51 -20.31 32.50 7.24
N THR A 52 -20.34 31.36 7.95
CA THR A 52 -19.11 30.68 8.37
C THR A 52 -18.63 29.74 7.26
N LEU A 53 -17.80 30.26 6.35
CA LEU A 53 -17.21 29.50 5.24
C LEU A 53 -16.23 28.40 5.70
N LEU A 54 -15.60 28.58 6.87
CA LEU A 54 -14.48 27.74 7.30
C LEU A 54 -14.87 26.27 7.58
N PRO A 55 -15.93 25.96 8.36
CA PRO A 55 -16.36 24.57 8.57
C PRO A 55 -16.77 23.88 7.26
N PHE A 56 -17.37 24.63 6.34
CA PHE A 56 -17.79 24.11 5.04
C PHE A 56 -16.59 23.73 4.17
N ILE A 57 -15.57 24.60 4.07
CA ILE A 57 -14.36 24.31 3.30
C ILE A 57 -13.67 23.06 3.84
N ILE A 58 -13.53 22.97 5.17
CA ILE A 58 -12.88 21.81 5.83
C ILE A 58 -13.70 20.53 5.60
N TYR A 59 -15.03 20.63 5.66
CA TYR A 59 -15.93 19.52 5.40
C TYR A 59 -15.80 18.99 3.96
N SER A 60 -15.88 19.89 2.98
CA SER A 60 -15.72 19.57 1.57
C SER A 60 -14.34 18.98 1.28
N PHE A 61 -13.29 19.54 1.88
CA PHE A 61 -11.93 19.03 1.74
C PHE A 61 -11.78 17.61 2.32
N ALA A 62 -12.40 17.31 3.45
CA ALA A 62 -12.38 15.96 4.04
C ALA A 62 -13.12 14.93 3.18
N ARG A 63 -14.25 15.31 2.57
CA ARG A 63 -14.98 14.44 1.64
C ARG A 63 -14.18 14.16 0.37
N VAL A 64 -13.63 15.20 -0.26
CA VAL A 64 -12.83 15.06 -1.48
C VAL A 64 -11.56 14.26 -1.22
N SER A 65 -10.85 14.50 -0.11
CA SER A 65 -9.64 13.74 0.23
C SER A 65 -9.95 12.27 0.54
N THR A 66 -11.07 11.96 1.20
CA THR A 66 -11.49 10.57 1.43
C THR A 66 -11.84 9.86 0.13
N LEU A 67 -12.55 10.54 -0.78
CA LEU A 67 -12.87 10.01 -2.10
C LEU A 67 -11.61 9.77 -2.94
N ALA A 68 -10.66 10.71 -2.93
CA ALA A 68 -9.37 10.56 -3.60
C ALA A 68 -8.55 9.39 -3.03
N PHE A 69 -8.56 9.21 -1.70
CA PHE A 69 -7.90 8.08 -1.05
C PHE A 69 -8.51 6.74 -1.46
N LEU A 70 -9.84 6.61 -1.42
CA LEU A 70 -10.53 5.37 -1.80
C LEU A 70 -10.35 5.05 -3.29
N ALA A 71 -10.44 6.05 -4.16
CA ALA A 71 -10.18 5.89 -5.59
C ALA A 71 -8.74 5.42 -5.85
N ASN A 72 -7.76 6.04 -5.19
CA ASN A 72 -6.37 5.65 -5.33
C ASN A 72 -6.10 4.25 -4.74
N ALA A 73 -6.73 3.89 -3.63
CA ALA A 73 -6.58 2.56 -3.01
C ALA A 73 -7.12 1.45 -3.94
N LEU A 74 -8.26 1.67 -4.60
CA LEU A 74 -8.82 0.73 -5.57
C LEU A 74 -7.98 0.64 -6.85
N ALA A 75 -7.42 1.77 -7.29
CA ALA A 75 -6.53 1.85 -8.44
C ALA A 75 -5.24 1.03 -8.21
N VAL A 76 -4.57 1.24 -7.06
CA VAL A 76 -3.35 0.50 -6.66
C VAL A 76 -3.66 -0.97 -6.39
N GLY A 77 -4.85 -1.29 -5.85
CA GLY A 77 -5.31 -2.65 -5.59
C GLY A 77 -5.55 -3.51 -6.84
N GLY A 78 -5.33 -2.97 -8.04
CA GLY A 78 -5.34 -3.71 -9.30
C GLY A 78 -6.72 -3.90 -9.93
N TRP A 79 -7.76 -3.22 -9.45
CA TRP A 79 -9.10 -3.29 -10.06
C TRP A 79 -9.14 -2.66 -11.45
N THR A 80 -8.39 -1.56 -11.64
CA THR A 80 -8.39 -0.83 -12.91
C THR A 80 -7.12 -1.07 -13.73
N GLY A 81 -6.07 -1.65 -13.13
CA GLY A 81 -4.73 -1.74 -13.72
C GLY A 81 -4.07 -0.36 -13.94
N ILE A 82 -4.72 0.73 -13.54
CA ILE A 82 -4.25 2.10 -13.73
C ILE A 82 -3.67 2.57 -12.40
N MET A 83 -2.35 2.74 -12.33
CA MET A 83 -1.72 3.46 -11.22
C MET A 83 -2.01 4.95 -11.39
N LEU A 84 -2.90 5.50 -10.57
CA LEU A 84 -3.24 6.93 -10.62
C LEU A 84 -2.03 7.82 -10.29
N LEU A 85 -1.24 7.42 -9.31
CA LEU A 85 -0.06 8.15 -8.85
C LEU A 85 1.07 7.16 -8.49
N PRO A 86 2.17 7.10 -9.27
CA PRO A 86 3.34 6.32 -8.89
C PRO A 86 4.13 6.99 -7.74
N GLY A 87 4.90 6.19 -7.00
CA GLY A 87 5.84 6.68 -5.97
C GLY A 87 5.17 7.17 -4.69
N TRP A 88 5.47 8.41 -4.28
CA TRP A 88 5.03 8.99 -3.00
C TRP A 88 3.57 9.50 -3.00
N GLY A 89 2.89 9.51 -4.15
CA GLY A 89 1.53 10.03 -4.26
C GLY A 89 0.49 9.37 -3.32
N PRO A 90 0.40 8.03 -3.28
CA PRO A 90 -0.51 7.31 -2.38
C PRO A 90 -0.30 7.63 -0.90
N VAL A 91 0.96 7.77 -0.51
CA VAL A 91 1.37 8.13 0.85
C VAL A 91 0.85 9.53 1.22
N VAL A 92 1.07 10.50 0.34
CA VAL A 92 0.64 11.89 0.58
C VAL A 92 -0.88 11.97 0.66
N ILE A 93 -1.60 11.30 -0.25
CA ILE A 93 -3.07 11.26 -0.22
C ILE A 93 -3.58 10.65 1.09
N GLN A 94 -2.99 9.55 1.54
CA GLN A 94 -3.36 8.92 2.80
C GLN A 94 -3.12 9.87 4.00
N ALA A 95 -1.99 10.57 4.02
CA ALA A 95 -1.70 11.55 5.08
C ALA A 95 -2.74 12.69 5.09
N ILE A 96 -3.04 13.26 3.92
CA ILE A 96 -4.05 14.33 3.76
C ILE A 96 -5.42 13.86 4.23
N GLN A 97 -5.83 12.65 3.84
CA GLN A 97 -7.12 12.08 4.24
C GLN A 97 -7.22 11.95 5.78
N ARG A 98 -6.20 11.39 6.44
CA ARG A 98 -6.19 11.23 7.90
C ARG A 98 -6.26 12.57 8.64
N VAL A 99 -5.47 13.56 8.19
CA VAL A 99 -5.48 14.92 8.75
C VAL A 99 -6.87 15.54 8.61
N SER A 100 -7.49 15.39 7.45
CA SER A 100 -8.79 16.00 7.15
C SER A 100 -9.92 15.41 7.98
N VAL A 101 -9.95 14.07 8.12
CA VAL A 101 -10.95 13.40 8.97
C VAL A 101 -10.77 13.78 10.44
N SER A 102 -9.52 13.83 10.90
CA SER A 102 -9.22 14.25 12.28
C SER A 102 -9.64 15.70 12.54
N LEU A 103 -9.37 16.61 11.61
CA LEU A 103 -9.76 18.01 11.73
C LEU A 103 -11.28 18.16 11.76
N LEU A 104 -11.99 17.43 10.90
CA LEU A 104 -13.44 17.40 10.85
C LEU A 104 -14.05 16.87 12.16
N PHE A 105 -13.45 15.84 12.73
CA PHE A 105 -13.87 15.30 14.02
C PHE A 105 -13.67 16.32 15.15
N TYR A 106 -12.52 17.02 15.18
CA TYR A 106 -12.28 18.11 16.12
C TYR A 106 -13.33 19.22 16.00
N LEU A 107 -13.65 19.65 14.77
CA LEU A 107 -14.69 20.67 14.55
C LEU A 107 -16.07 20.23 15.04
N ARG A 108 -16.44 18.96 14.84
CA ARG A 108 -17.71 18.42 15.36
C ARG A 108 -17.75 18.44 16.88
N VAL A 109 -16.66 18.03 17.53
CA VAL A 109 -16.55 18.06 19.00
C VAL A 109 -16.59 19.49 19.52
N HIS A 110 -15.89 20.41 18.86
CA HIS A 110 -15.89 21.84 19.23
C HIS A 110 -17.30 22.44 19.15
N ALA A 111 -18.07 22.07 18.13
CA ALA A 111 -19.46 22.50 17.99
C ALA A 111 -20.39 21.88 19.05
N LEU A 112 -20.13 20.63 19.46
CA LEU A 112 -20.99 19.91 20.42
C LEU A 112 -20.72 20.32 21.88
N TYR A 113 -19.49 20.68 22.23
CA TYR A 113 -19.08 21.02 23.60
C TYR A 113 -18.49 22.44 23.70
N PRO A 114 -19.24 23.51 23.39
CA PRO A 114 -18.71 24.87 23.35
C PRO A 114 -18.18 25.35 24.71
N SER A 115 -18.73 24.87 25.82
CA SER A 115 -18.37 25.29 27.17
C SER A 115 -17.19 24.54 27.79
N ASN A 116 -16.89 23.31 27.34
CA ASN A 116 -15.91 22.45 28.00
C ASN A 116 -14.59 22.37 27.21
N ARG A 117 -13.67 23.29 27.53
CA ARG A 117 -12.34 23.40 26.89
C ARG A 117 -11.47 22.15 27.07
N TRP A 118 -11.64 21.41 28.17
CA TRP A 118 -10.88 20.19 28.43
C TRP A 118 -11.19 19.08 27.43
N VAL A 119 -12.49 18.89 27.13
CA VAL A 119 -12.91 17.91 26.12
C VAL A 119 -12.33 18.28 24.76
N GLN A 120 -12.41 19.55 24.37
CA GLN A 120 -11.84 20.03 23.10
C GLN A 120 -10.33 19.78 23.02
N ALA A 121 -9.59 20.03 24.11
CA ALA A 121 -8.13 19.81 24.15
C ALA A 121 -7.75 18.34 24.02
N ILE A 122 -8.46 17.42 24.68
CA ILE A 122 -8.23 15.97 24.56
C ILE A 122 -8.44 15.51 23.12
N PHE A 123 -9.54 15.94 22.48
CA PHE A 123 -9.83 15.58 21.10
C PHE A 123 -8.83 16.18 20.10
N LEU A 124 -8.34 17.40 20.36
CA LEU A 124 -7.26 18.00 19.58
C LEU A 124 -5.95 17.20 19.73
N LEU A 125 -5.62 16.77 20.94
CA LEU A 125 -4.43 15.96 21.22
C LEU A 125 -4.51 14.59 20.52
N ILE A 126 -5.66 13.92 20.58
CA ILE A 126 -5.90 12.67 19.83
C ILE A 126 -5.69 12.92 18.33
N GLY A 127 -6.20 14.04 17.81
CA GLY A 127 -6.00 14.39 16.41
C GLY A 127 -4.54 14.62 16.04
N LEU A 128 -3.77 15.30 16.87
CA LEU A 128 -2.33 15.46 16.69
C LEU A 128 -1.58 14.13 16.76
N CYS A 129 -1.97 13.20 17.65
CA CYS A 129 -1.40 11.86 17.71
C CYS A 129 -1.67 11.09 16.40
N LEU A 130 -2.89 11.13 15.87
CA LEU A 130 -3.22 10.50 14.58
C LEU A 130 -2.44 11.11 13.42
N LEU A 131 -2.21 12.42 13.45
CA LEU A 131 -1.40 13.14 12.48
C LEU A 131 0.07 12.70 12.56
N ALA A 132 0.63 12.63 13.77
CA ALA A 132 1.98 12.15 14.00
C ALA A 132 2.16 10.71 13.49
N ILE A 133 1.22 9.81 13.79
CA ILE A 133 1.21 8.44 13.27
C ILE A 133 1.13 8.42 11.73
N GLY A 134 0.31 9.29 11.14
CA GLY A 134 0.18 9.43 9.69
C GLY A 134 1.48 9.88 9.00
N ILE A 135 2.21 10.82 9.59
CA ILE A 135 3.52 11.28 9.08
C ILE A 135 4.60 10.21 9.31
N TRP A 136 4.55 9.51 10.44
CA TRP A 136 5.55 8.51 10.82
C TRP A 136 5.46 7.23 9.98
N SER A 137 4.25 6.85 9.56
CA SER A 137 4.00 5.63 8.77
C SER A 137 4.84 5.55 7.48
N PRO A 138 4.84 6.55 6.59
CA PRO A 138 5.65 6.49 5.39
C PRO A 138 7.15 6.65 5.65
N PHE A 139 7.51 7.38 6.71
CA PHE A 139 8.90 7.48 7.12
C PHE A 139 9.45 6.10 7.51
N MET A 140 8.70 5.33 8.30
CA MET A 140 9.06 3.96 8.66
C MET A 140 9.04 3.01 7.46
N ALA A 141 8.07 3.15 6.56
CA ALA A 141 8.05 2.35 5.33
C ALA A 141 9.30 2.61 4.46
N GLY A 142 9.72 3.87 4.32
CA GLY A 142 10.95 4.24 3.61
C GLY A 142 12.21 3.74 4.31
N LEU A 143 12.27 3.79 5.64
CA LEU A 143 13.39 3.20 6.39
C LEU A 143 13.49 1.68 6.19
N CYS A 144 12.37 0.98 6.18
CA CYS A 144 12.32 -0.45 5.91
C CYS A 144 12.75 -0.78 4.48
N SER A 145 12.33 -0.01 3.46
CA SER A 145 12.74 -0.26 2.08
C SER A 145 14.24 -0.05 1.88
N LEU A 146 14.80 1.01 2.48
CA LEU A 146 16.24 1.27 2.46
C LEU A 146 17.03 0.15 3.15
N GLY A 147 16.53 -0.36 4.28
CA GLY A 147 17.12 -1.50 4.98
C GLY A 147 17.14 -2.77 4.11
N PHE A 148 16.06 -3.01 3.37
CA PHE A 148 15.97 -4.15 2.45
C PHE A 148 16.98 -4.02 1.29
N ASP A 149 17.04 -2.87 0.64
CA ASP A 149 17.98 -2.64 -0.47
C ASP A 149 19.44 -2.77 -0.03
N LEU A 150 19.79 -2.20 1.12
CA LEU A 150 21.13 -2.35 1.71
C LEU A 150 21.43 -3.83 2.02
N GLY A 151 20.47 -4.57 2.57
CA GLY A 151 20.62 -6.00 2.85
C GLY A 151 20.89 -6.83 1.60
N VAL A 152 20.17 -6.55 0.50
CA VAL A 152 20.39 -7.20 -0.80
C VAL A 152 21.77 -6.87 -1.36
N VAL A 153 22.18 -5.60 -1.33
CA VAL A 153 23.51 -5.19 -1.80
C VAL A 153 24.62 -5.86 -0.99
N ILE A 154 24.51 -5.91 0.33
CA ILE A 154 25.48 -6.58 1.20
C ILE A 154 25.53 -8.08 0.89
N ALA A 155 24.38 -8.74 0.70
CA ALA A 155 24.32 -10.16 0.35
C ALA A 155 25.01 -10.45 -1.00
N ILE A 156 24.79 -9.61 -2.01
CA ILE A 156 25.47 -9.72 -3.32
C ILE A 156 26.99 -9.55 -3.15
N VAL A 157 27.44 -8.55 -2.38
CA VAL A 157 28.87 -8.31 -2.13
C VAL A 157 29.51 -9.50 -1.41
N ILE A 158 28.85 -10.09 -0.40
CA ILE A 158 29.33 -11.28 0.31
C ILE A 158 29.40 -12.47 -0.65
N HIS A 159 28.39 -12.68 -1.49
CA HIS A 159 28.36 -13.78 -2.45
C HIS A 159 29.48 -13.67 -3.50
N ILE A 160 29.72 -12.47 -4.05
CA ILE A 160 30.83 -12.19 -4.99
C ILE A 160 32.19 -12.44 -4.30
N LYS A 161 32.35 -11.98 -3.06
CA LYS A 161 33.61 -12.19 -2.32
C LYS A 161 33.85 -13.67 -2.02
N SER A 162 32.80 -14.42 -1.67
CA SER A 162 32.88 -15.86 -1.43
C SER A 162 33.25 -16.66 -2.70
N GLY A 163 32.70 -16.28 -3.85
CA GLY A 163 33.02 -16.93 -5.14
C GLY A 163 34.46 -16.71 -5.59
N ARG A 164 35.10 -15.60 -5.17
CA ARG A 164 36.52 -15.33 -5.47
C ARG A 164 37.49 -16.21 -4.68
N SER A 165 37.10 -16.64 -3.47
CA SER A 165 37.96 -17.48 -2.61
C SER A 165 38.05 -18.91 -3.13
N GLN A 166 36.96 -19.49 -3.64
CA GLN A 166 36.96 -20.87 -4.14
C GLN A 166 37.80 -21.07 -5.42
N ASN A 167 38.03 -20.01 -6.19
CA ASN A 167 38.80 -20.09 -7.44
C ASN A 167 40.34 -20.08 -7.21
N VAL A 168 40.81 -19.74 -6.01
CA VAL A 168 42.25 -19.75 -5.67
C VAL A 168 42.70 -21.16 -5.27
N ASP A 169 41.85 -21.93 -4.59
CA ASP A 169 42.21 -23.28 -4.11
C ASP A 169 42.02 -24.39 -5.17
N GLN A 170 41.13 -24.19 -6.15
CA GLN A 170 40.97 -25.16 -7.26
C GLN A 170 42.11 -25.13 -8.29
N LYS A 171 42.93 -24.08 -8.32
CA LYS A 171 44.10 -24.01 -9.22
C LYS A 171 45.29 -24.84 -8.75
N PHE A 172 45.26 -25.38 -7.53
CA PHE A 172 46.39 -26.13 -6.97
C PHE A 172 46.29 -27.66 -7.18
N TRP A 173 45.16 -28.19 -7.68
CA TRP A 173 44.92 -29.64 -7.74
C TRP A 173 44.34 -30.19 -9.05
N LEU A 174 44.77 -29.70 -10.23
CA LEU A 174 44.39 -30.35 -11.50
C LEU A 174 45.59 -30.66 -12.41
N PRO A 175 46.12 -31.89 -12.33
CA PRO A 175 46.82 -32.53 -13.43
C PRO A 175 45.99 -33.72 -13.97
N PHE A 176 44.76 -33.54 -14.44
CA PHE A 176 44.14 -34.55 -15.32
C PHE A 176 43.16 -33.93 -16.30
N ARG A 177 43.66 -33.76 -17.53
CA ARG A 177 42.97 -33.27 -18.71
C ARG A 177 42.19 -34.43 -19.34
N ILE A 178 40.91 -34.57 -19.01
CA ILE A 178 40.01 -35.49 -19.72
C ILE A 178 39.45 -34.75 -20.94
N ARG A 179 39.59 -35.39 -22.10
CA ARG A 179 39.10 -34.89 -23.41
C ARG A 179 37.57 -34.90 -23.43
N PRO A 180 36.92 -33.87 -24.02
CA PRO A 180 35.50 -33.93 -24.31
C PRO A 180 35.27 -34.80 -25.55
N GLU A 181 34.65 -35.96 -25.36
CA GLU A 181 33.96 -36.65 -26.44
C GLU A 181 32.65 -35.91 -26.76
N THR A 182 32.51 -35.68 -28.05
CA THR A 182 31.50 -34.94 -28.78
C THR A 182 30.12 -35.57 -28.77
N ARG A 183 29.12 -34.71 -29.05
CA ARG A 183 27.87 -35.00 -29.77
C ARG A 183 26.94 -36.00 -29.11
N ILE A 184 25.78 -35.54 -28.62
CA ILE A 184 24.47 -36.22 -28.76
C ILE A 184 23.31 -35.35 -28.20
N ALA A 185 23.57 -34.34 -27.37
CA ALA A 185 22.48 -33.63 -26.68
C ALA A 185 21.70 -32.56 -27.49
N ASP A 186 22.06 -32.28 -28.74
CA ASP A 186 21.33 -31.29 -29.56
C ASP A 186 19.98 -31.80 -30.12
N LYS A 187 19.65 -33.08 -29.92
CA LYS A 187 18.45 -33.68 -30.49
C LYS A 187 17.20 -33.69 -29.60
N VAL A 188 17.30 -33.27 -28.33
CA VAL A 188 16.15 -33.31 -27.39
C VAL A 188 15.48 -31.94 -27.22
N LEU A 189 16.11 -30.85 -27.70
CA LEU A 189 15.58 -29.49 -27.55
C LEU A 189 14.67 -29.03 -28.70
N GLN A 190 14.48 -29.84 -29.75
CA GLN A 190 13.61 -29.48 -30.88
C GLN A 190 12.17 -29.98 -30.74
N ASP A 191 11.92 -30.98 -29.88
CA ASP A 191 10.59 -31.61 -29.77
C ASP A 191 9.68 -30.99 -28.69
N SER A 192 10.18 -30.06 -27.87
CA SER A 192 9.41 -29.45 -26.77
C SER A 192 8.82 -28.07 -27.06
N VAL A 193 9.00 -27.52 -28.27
CA VAL A 193 8.54 -26.17 -28.65
C VAL A 193 7.13 -26.16 -29.28
N VAL A 194 6.47 -27.31 -29.47
CA VAL A 194 5.19 -27.40 -30.22
C VAL A 194 3.92 -27.35 -29.34
N TYR A 195 4.04 -27.24 -28.01
CA TYR A 195 2.86 -27.27 -27.11
C TYR A 195 2.74 -26.07 -26.17
N ALA A 196 2.85 -24.85 -26.71
CA ALA A 196 2.45 -23.65 -25.98
C ALA A 196 1.52 -22.80 -26.86
N TRP A 197 0.22 -23.09 -26.72
CA TRP A 197 -0.88 -22.16 -26.99
C TRP A 197 -1.10 -21.29 -25.75
#